data_AF-A0A6G0T0U3-F1
#
_entry.id   AF-A0A6G0T0U3-F1
#
_cell.length_a   1.000
_cell.length_b   1.000
_cell.length_c   1.000
_cell.angle_alpha   90.00
_cell.angle_beta   90.00
_cell.angle_gamma   90.00
#
_symmetry.space_group_name_H-M   'P 1'
#
loop_
_entity.id
_entity.type
_entity.pdbx_description
1 polymer ?
#
loop_
_entity_poly.entity_id
_entity_poly.type
_entity_poly.pdbx_seq_one_letter_code
_entity_poly.pdbx_strand_id
1 'polypeptide(L)'
;MYRMGKLFKKGIVDLEVTANRLNEESCMNVCRRIWYELGTVYSDILDIKYEKHVKNRLVLTDSAIKKINQYASSSIRYYSKFVESFYVQKKLPEYVCDSFVKPVLLAHLHMARCNNKKLVNQKNVKLDILFQCKKYYQTVVDYCDRDPRLESMIPVELNTCRELLESNASRVDQLLKTHGPVKFYV
;
A
#
# COMPACT_ATOMS: atom_id res chain seq x y z
N MET A 1 5.75 17.79 19.82
CA MET A 1 5.94 16.97 18.59
C MET A 1 7.14 16.01 18.62
N TYR A 2 8.33 16.41 19.12
CA TYR A 2 9.54 15.56 19.07
C TYR A 2 9.50 14.28 19.94
N ARG A 3 8.72 14.28 21.04
CA ARG A 3 8.55 13.11 21.93
C ARG A 3 7.65 12.02 21.33
N MET A 4 6.54 12.40 20.69
CA MET A 4 5.64 11.46 20.00
C MET A 4 6.37 10.67 18.91
N GLY A 5 7.21 11.35 18.11
CA GLY A 5 7.98 10.69 17.05
C GLY A 5 9.02 9.66 17.53
N LYS A 6 9.50 9.76 18.79
CA LYS A 6 10.38 8.74 19.39
C LYS A 6 9.57 7.55 19.92
N LEU A 7 8.41 7.80 20.53
CA LEU A 7 7.52 6.75 21.04
C LEU A 7 6.94 5.90 19.90
N PHE A 8 6.47 6.52 18.81
CA PHE A 8 6.00 5.79 17.62
C PHE A 8 7.10 4.93 17.01
N LYS A 9 8.34 5.44 16.92
CA LYS A 9 9.47 4.64 16.42
C LYS A 9 9.80 3.45 17.31
N LYS A 10 9.74 3.62 18.64
CA LYS A 10 9.95 2.52 19.58
C LYS A 10 8.84 1.46 19.44
N GLY A 11 7.58 1.88 19.37
CA GLY A 11 6.45 0.98 19.15
C GLY A 11 6.55 0.18 17.84
N ILE A 12 7.03 0.80 16.75
CA ILE A 12 7.31 0.08 15.50
C ILE A 12 8.40 -0.96 15.72
N VAL A 13 9.54 -0.59 16.33
CA VAL A 13 10.64 -1.54 16.59
C VAL A 13 10.18 -2.70 17.45
N ASP A 14 9.43 -2.43 18.52
CA ASP A 14 8.90 -3.46 19.41
C ASP A 14 7.95 -4.42 18.63
N LEU A 15 7.06 -3.88 17.80
CA LEU A 15 6.17 -4.67 16.93
C LEU A 15 6.94 -5.50 15.89
N GLU A 16 7.97 -4.93 15.25
CA GLU A 16 8.82 -5.65 14.30
C GLU A 16 9.57 -6.80 14.97
N VAL A 17 10.11 -6.57 16.18
CA VAL A 17 10.78 -7.59 16.98
C VAL A 17 9.80 -8.69 17.39
N THR A 18 8.58 -8.34 17.82
CA THR A 18 7.55 -9.32 18.14
C THR A 18 7.17 -10.15 16.92
N ALA A 19 6.90 -9.52 15.77
CA ALA A 19 6.57 -10.24 14.53
C ALA A 19 7.66 -11.25 14.13
N ASN A 20 8.93 -10.92 14.32
CA ASN A 20 10.05 -11.82 13.98
C ASN A 20 10.30 -12.93 15.01
N ARG A 21 9.71 -12.85 16.20
CA ARG A 21 9.87 -13.84 17.28
C ARG A 21 8.69 -14.81 17.40
N LEU A 22 7.55 -14.46 16.81
CA LEU A 22 6.37 -15.33 16.83
C LEU A 22 6.56 -16.51 15.87
N ASN A 23 6.15 -17.70 16.33
CA ASN A 23 5.96 -18.82 15.43
C ASN A 23 4.68 -18.57 14.61
N GLU A 24 4.83 -18.37 13.30
CA GLU A 24 3.73 -18.08 12.39
C GLU A 24 2.66 -19.19 12.40
N GLU A 25 3.04 -20.46 12.55
CA GLU A 25 2.11 -21.59 12.54
C GLU A 25 1.17 -21.58 13.75
N SER A 26 1.68 -21.22 14.92
CA SER A 26 0.92 -21.22 16.17
C SER A 26 0.22 -19.89 16.47
N CYS A 27 0.66 -18.79 15.84
CA CYS A 27 0.21 -17.43 16.18
C CYS A 27 -0.24 -16.61 14.95
N MET A 28 -0.66 -17.25 13.86
CA MET A 28 -0.94 -16.59 12.58
C MET A 28 -1.88 -15.37 12.69
N ASN A 29 -2.95 -15.44 13.49
CA ASN A 29 -3.86 -14.31 13.66
C ASN A 29 -3.21 -13.11 14.38
N VAL A 30 -2.28 -13.37 15.30
CA VAL A 30 -1.48 -12.32 15.95
C VAL A 30 -0.50 -11.73 14.94
N CYS A 31 0.18 -12.57 14.15
CA CYS A 31 1.07 -12.12 13.07
C CYS A 31 0.33 -11.23 12.06
N ARG A 32 -0.86 -11.66 11.60
CA ARG A 32 -1.75 -10.89 10.72
C ARG A 32 -2.06 -9.50 11.27
N ARG A 33 -2.45 -9.44 12.54
CA ARG A 33 -2.74 -8.16 13.19
C ARG A 33 -1.50 -7.27 13.25
N ILE A 34 -0.35 -7.80 13.66
CA ILE A 34 0.90 -7.04 13.73
C ILE A 34 1.30 -6.53 12.34
N TRP A 35 1.22 -7.36 11.31
CA TRP A 35 1.57 -6.96 9.94
C TRP A 35 0.62 -5.89 9.40
N TYR A 36 -0.68 -6.00 9.64
CA TYR A 36 -1.63 -4.97 9.25
C TYR A 36 -1.33 -3.63 9.93
N GLU A 37 -1.08 -3.65 11.24
CA GLU A 37 -0.74 -2.44 12.02
C GLU A 37 0.60 -1.82 11.58
N LEU A 38 1.63 -2.64 11.35
CA LEU A 38 2.91 -2.16 10.80
C LEU A 38 2.71 -1.53 9.41
N GLY A 39 1.93 -2.17 8.55
CA GLY A 39 1.54 -1.62 7.25
C GLY A 39 0.92 -0.23 7.37
N THR A 40 -0.05 -0.09 8.27
CA THR A 40 -0.77 1.17 8.55
C THR A 40 0.17 2.25 9.08
N VAL A 41 0.94 1.96 10.12
CA VAL A 41 1.85 2.94 10.73
C VAL A 41 2.90 3.43 9.74
N TYR A 42 3.46 2.56 8.91
CA TYR A 42 4.38 2.98 7.85
C TYR A 42 3.69 3.84 6.77
N SER A 43 2.42 3.54 6.46
CA SER A 43 1.60 4.34 5.54
C SER A 43 1.34 5.75 6.10
N ASP A 44 1.04 5.86 7.39
CA ASP A 44 0.81 7.15 8.05
C ASP A 44 2.09 7.99 8.08
N ILE A 45 3.23 7.37 8.38
CA ILE A 45 4.53 8.06 8.33
C ILE A 45 4.85 8.51 6.90
N LEU A 46 4.58 7.66 5.90
CA LEU A 46 4.70 8.03 4.49
C LEU A 46 3.85 9.26 4.18
N ASP A 47 2.58 9.28 4.61
CA ASP A 47 1.65 10.39 4.36
C ASP A 47 2.17 11.69 4.97
N ILE A 48 2.64 11.66 6.22
CA ILE A 48 3.23 12.84 6.88
C ILE A 48 4.46 13.35 6.11
N LYS A 49 5.33 12.45 5.62
CA LYS A 49 6.53 12.84 4.87
C LYS A 49 6.21 13.36 3.48
N TYR A 50 5.28 12.72 2.80
CA TYR A 50 4.85 13.10 1.47
C TYR A 50 4.15 14.47 1.52
N GLU A 51 3.24 14.68 2.47
CA GLU A 51 2.60 15.98 2.70
C GLU A 51 3.63 17.08 2.95
N LYS A 52 4.58 16.82 3.86
CA LYS A 52 5.62 17.77 4.23
C LYS A 52 6.53 18.17 3.06
N HIS A 53 7.00 17.21 2.26
CA HIS A 53 8.06 17.46 1.26
C HIS A 53 7.57 17.59 -0.17
N VAL A 54 6.41 17.02 -0.51
CA VAL A 54 5.88 17.02 -1.88
C VAL A 54 4.77 18.06 -2.01
N LYS A 55 3.73 17.98 -1.18
CA LYS A 55 2.58 18.90 -1.28
C LYS A 55 2.88 20.30 -0.74
N ASN A 56 3.51 20.39 0.43
CA ASN A 56 3.87 21.68 1.04
C ASN A 56 5.16 22.29 0.45
N ARG A 57 5.69 21.71 -0.63
CA ARG A 57 6.84 22.19 -1.41
C ARG A 57 8.07 22.61 -0.59
N LEU A 58 8.29 21.96 0.56
CA LEU A 58 9.60 22.06 1.21
C LEU A 58 10.66 21.42 0.32
N VAL A 59 11.92 21.79 0.52
CA VAL A 59 13.05 21.25 -0.26
C VAL A 59 13.01 19.73 -0.27
N LEU A 60 12.81 19.16 -1.47
CA LEU A 60 12.82 17.72 -1.70
C LEU A 60 14.26 17.26 -1.91
N THR A 61 14.93 16.98 -0.79
CA THR A 61 16.31 16.46 -0.79
C THR A 61 16.34 14.96 -1.11
N ASP A 62 17.49 14.45 -1.58
CA ASP A 62 17.67 13.02 -1.82
C ASP A 62 17.42 12.17 -0.56
N SER A 63 17.76 12.71 0.61
CA SER A 63 17.46 12.07 1.91
C SER A 63 15.96 11.96 2.16
N ALA A 64 15.18 12.99 1.79
CA ALA A 64 13.72 12.96 1.90
C ALA A 64 13.11 11.96 0.92
N ILE A 65 13.59 11.93 -0.33
CA ILE A 65 13.18 10.97 -1.36
C ILE A 65 13.41 9.53 -0.89
N LYS A 66 14.63 9.23 -0.41
CA LYS A 66 15.00 7.91 0.10
C LYS A 66 14.08 7.47 1.25
N LYS A 67 13.77 8.36 2.19
CA LYS A 67 12.86 8.06 3.31
C LYS A 67 11.43 7.82 2.86
N ILE A 68 10.89 8.63 1.97
CA ILE A 68 9.54 8.44 1.41
C ILE A 68 9.44 7.06 0.75
N ASN A 69 10.39 6.74 -0.12
CA ASN A 69 10.41 5.44 -0.80
C ASN A 69 10.60 4.28 0.17
N GLN A 70 11.44 4.45 1.21
CA GLN A 70 11.63 3.44 2.25
C GLN A 70 10.33 3.17 3.02
N TYR A 71 9.61 4.21 3.46
CA TYR A 71 8.35 4.05 4.19
C TYR A 71 7.26 3.43 3.32
N ALA A 72 7.16 3.82 2.05
CA ALA A 72 6.27 3.17 1.09
C ALA A 72 6.58 1.68 0.94
N SER A 73 7.85 1.32 0.74
CA SER A 73 8.28 -0.09 0.62
C SER A 73 8.05 -0.89 1.90
N SER A 74 8.30 -0.31 3.08
CA SER A 74 8.00 -0.98 4.36
C SER A 74 6.51 -1.22 4.55
N SER A 75 5.66 -0.22 4.25
CA SER A 75 4.20 -0.37 4.34
C SER A 75 3.71 -1.48 3.40
N ILE A 76 4.15 -1.45 2.13
CA ILE A 76 3.81 -2.50 1.15
C ILE A 76 4.26 -3.87 1.64
N ARG A 77 5.50 -4.00 2.13
CA ARG A 77 6.03 -5.28 2.63
C ARG A 77 5.13 -5.90 3.71
N TYR A 78 4.68 -5.11 4.67
CA TYR A 78 3.85 -5.63 5.75
C TYR A 78 2.42 -5.91 5.32
N TYR A 79 1.81 -5.08 4.47
CA TYR A 79 0.52 -5.41 3.87
C TYR A 79 0.58 -6.66 2.97
N SER A 80 1.68 -6.84 2.23
CA SER A 80 1.94 -8.06 1.45
C SER A 80 1.99 -9.28 2.35
N LYS A 81 2.79 -9.27 3.43
CA LYS A 81 2.80 -10.37 4.41
C LYS A 81 1.42 -10.68 4.97
N PHE A 82 0.65 -9.65 5.33
CA PHE A 82 -0.72 -9.81 5.79
C PHE A 82 -1.61 -10.50 4.76
N VAL A 83 -1.65 -10.00 3.51
CA VAL A 83 -2.47 -10.56 2.43
C VAL A 83 -2.02 -11.98 2.06
N GLU A 84 -0.72 -12.20 1.90
CA GLU A 84 -0.12 -13.49 1.53
C GLU A 84 -0.36 -14.55 2.59
N SER A 85 -0.56 -14.18 3.85
CA SER A 85 -0.93 -15.12 4.92
C SER A 85 -2.31 -15.77 4.74
N PHE A 86 -3.13 -15.27 3.80
CA PHE A 86 -4.41 -15.88 3.42
C PHE A 86 -4.30 -16.69 2.13
N TYR A 87 -3.15 -16.70 1.45
CA TYR A 87 -3.04 -17.34 0.15
C TYR A 87 -3.15 -18.86 0.23
N VAL A 88 -3.89 -19.42 -0.73
CA VAL A 88 -3.94 -20.84 -1.01
C VAL A 88 -3.38 -21.02 -2.42
N GLN A 89 -2.38 -21.89 -2.59
CA GLN A 89 -1.71 -22.09 -3.88
C GLN A 89 -1.22 -20.77 -4.53
N LYS A 90 -0.63 -19.87 -3.72
CA LYS A 90 -0.06 -18.57 -4.13
C LYS A 90 -1.08 -17.55 -4.67
N LYS A 91 -2.37 -17.73 -4.40
CA LYS A 91 -3.43 -16.78 -4.77
C LYS A 91 -4.35 -16.51 -3.58
N LEU A 92 -4.98 -15.34 -3.59
CA LEU A 92 -6.05 -15.07 -2.65
C LEU A 92 -7.20 -16.06 -2.91
N PRO A 93 -7.67 -16.80 -1.89
CA PRO A 93 -8.75 -17.77 -2.07
C PRO A 93 -10.04 -17.06 -2.47
N GLU A 94 -10.96 -17.82 -3.07
CA GLU A 94 -12.29 -17.33 -3.45
C GLU A 94 -13.05 -16.76 -2.25
N TYR A 95 -12.88 -17.37 -1.07
CA TYR A 95 -13.49 -16.94 0.18
C TYR A 95 -12.42 -16.71 1.26
N VAL A 96 -12.42 -15.48 1.78
CA VAL A 96 -11.73 -15.05 2.99
C VAL A 96 -12.83 -14.85 4.03
N CYS A 97 -12.60 -15.28 5.27
CA CYS A 97 -13.65 -15.15 6.29
C CYS A 97 -14.04 -13.69 6.55
N ASP A 98 -15.29 -13.47 6.93
CA ASP A 98 -15.91 -12.14 7.04
C ASP A 98 -15.15 -11.15 7.94
N SER A 99 -14.49 -11.65 8.99
CA SER A 99 -13.65 -10.84 9.88
C SER A 99 -12.39 -10.29 9.22
N PHE A 100 -11.92 -10.90 8.14
CA PHE A 100 -10.69 -10.53 7.44
C PHE A 100 -10.91 -10.05 6.00
N VAL A 101 -12.05 -10.31 5.38
CA VAL A 101 -12.28 -9.91 3.98
C VAL A 101 -12.10 -8.40 3.78
N LYS A 102 -12.73 -7.57 4.62
CA LYS A 102 -12.59 -6.11 4.55
C LYS A 102 -11.12 -5.65 4.70
N PRO A 103 -10.38 -6.00 5.76
CA PRO A 103 -8.98 -5.57 5.88
C PRO A 103 -8.09 -6.14 4.76
N VAL A 104 -8.36 -7.32 4.21
CA VAL A 104 -7.63 -7.84 3.04
C VAL A 104 -7.85 -6.96 1.80
N LEU A 105 -9.09 -6.54 1.52
CA LEU A 105 -9.37 -5.64 0.40
C LEU A 105 -8.77 -4.25 0.63
N LEU A 106 -8.86 -3.71 1.85
CA LEU A 106 -8.23 -2.43 2.20
C LEU A 106 -6.69 -2.49 2.09
N ALA A 107 -6.07 -3.61 2.44
CA ALA A 107 -4.62 -3.78 2.28
C ALA A 107 -4.18 -3.66 0.81
N HIS A 108 -4.96 -4.16 -0.16
CA HIS A 108 -4.68 -3.97 -1.59
C HIS A 108 -4.68 -2.49 -1.97
N LEU A 109 -5.67 -1.74 -1.50
CA LEU A 109 -5.76 -0.30 -1.71
C LEU A 109 -4.60 0.46 -1.10
N HIS A 110 -4.24 0.13 0.14
CA HIS A 110 -3.11 0.74 0.81
C HIS A 110 -1.79 0.45 0.09
N MET A 111 -1.59 -0.78 -0.43
CA MET A 111 -0.42 -1.10 -1.26
C MET A 111 -0.38 -0.29 -2.56
N ALA A 112 -1.52 -0.12 -3.24
CA ALA A 112 -1.61 0.71 -4.44
C ALA A 112 -1.30 2.19 -4.13
N ARG A 113 -1.89 2.72 -3.05
CA ARG A 113 -1.65 4.09 -2.57
C ARG A 113 -0.17 4.33 -2.24
N CYS A 114 0.47 3.38 -1.54
CA CYS A 114 1.87 3.46 -1.19
C CYS A 114 2.78 3.41 -2.44
N ASN A 115 2.47 2.54 -3.41
CA ASN A 115 3.21 2.50 -4.67
C ASN A 115 3.10 3.80 -5.46
N ASN A 116 1.90 4.38 -5.58
CA ASN A 116 1.70 5.66 -6.28
C ASN A 116 2.48 6.82 -5.65
N LYS A 117 2.70 6.80 -4.32
CA LYS A 117 3.47 7.81 -3.58
C LYS A 117 4.98 7.64 -3.67
N LYS A 118 5.50 6.57 -4.27
CA LYS A 118 6.95 6.42 -4.51
C LYS A 118 7.42 7.49 -5.49
N LEU A 119 8.52 8.15 -5.13
CA LEU A 119 9.18 9.17 -5.93
C LEU A 119 10.25 8.50 -6.79
N VAL A 120 9.95 8.29 -8.08
CA VAL A 120 10.80 7.62 -9.07
C VAL A 120 11.08 8.51 -10.27
N ASN A 121 12.30 8.47 -10.80
CA ASN A 121 12.73 9.27 -11.97
C ASN A 121 12.83 8.43 -13.26
N GLN A 122 12.68 7.12 -13.15
CA GLN A 122 12.73 6.20 -14.28
C GLN A 122 11.31 5.91 -14.78
N LYS A 123 11.07 6.15 -16.07
CA LYS A 123 9.77 5.94 -16.73
C LYS A 123 9.29 4.50 -16.60
N ASN A 124 10.18 3.54 -16.82
CA ASN A 124 9.86 2.11 -16.73
C ASN A 124 9.38 1.74 -15.31
N VAL A 125 10.05 2.24 -14.28
CA VAL A 125 9.64 2.02 -12.88
C VAL A 125 8.27 2.63 -12.60
N LYS A 126 7.95 3.80 -13.19
CA LYS A 126 6.62 4.41 -13.06
C LYS A 126 5.54 3.60 -13.77
N LEU A 127 5.85 3.01 -14.94
CA LEU A 127 4.94 2.09 -15.64
C LEU A 127 4.69 0.83 -14.80
N ASP A 128 5.74 0.23 -14.23
CA ASP A 128 5.62 -0.94 -13.35
C ASP A 128 4.71 -0.65 -12.15
N ILE A 129 4.86 0.54 -11.54
CA ILE A 129 3.97 1.01 -10.47
C ILE A 129 2.52 1.08 -10.95
N LEU A 130 2.24 1.65 -12.13
CA LEU A 130 0.88 1.74 -12.67
C LEU A 130 0.27 0.35 -12.92
N PHE A 131 1.03 -0.56 -13.52
CA PHE A 131 0.57 -1.93 -13.74
C PHE A 131 0.33 -2.69 -12.43
N GLN A 132 1.18 -2.48 -11.42
CA GLN A 132 1.00 -3.08 -10.11
C GLN A 132 -0.23 -2.49 -9.38
N CYS A 133 -0.43 -1.18 -9.43
CA CYS A 133 -1.62 -0.53 -8.90
C CYS A 133 -2.90 -1.05 -9.58
N LYS A 134 -2.90 -1.19 -10.91
CA LYS A 134 -4.01 -1.79 -11.65
C LYS A 134 -4.36 -3.18 -11.11
N LYS A 135 -3.37 -4.05 -10.88
CA LYS A 135 -3.61 -5.38 -10.29
C LYS A 135 -4.28 -5.30 -8.93
N TYR A 136 -3.84 -4.39 -8.05
CA TYR A 136 -4.46 -4.24 -6.73
C TYR A 136 -5.91 -3.76 -6.81
N TYR A 137 -6.21 -2.77 -7.66
CA TYR A 137 -7.58 -2.29 -7.87
C TYR A 137 -8.48 -3.37 -8.46
N GLN A 138 -7.96 -4.11 -9.45
CA GLN A 138 -8.69 -5.21 -10.08
C GLN A 138 -9.02 -6.30 -9.06
N THR A 139 -8.08 -6.69 -8.18
CA THR A 139 -8.36 -7.67 -7.14
C THR A 139 -9.53 -7.23 -6.25
N VAL A 140 -9.63 -5.94 -5.89
CA VAL A 140 -10.73 -5.44 -5.06
C VAL A 140 -12.07 -5.50 -5.80
N VAL A 141 -12.09 -5.04 -7.05
CA VAL A 141 -13.29 -5.07 -7.89
C VAL A 141 -13.76 -6.50 -8.11
N ASP A 142 -12.87 -7.40 -8.55
CA ASP A 142 -13.18 -8.81 -8.79
C ASP A 142 -13.73 -9.51 -7.53
N TYR A 143 -13.27 -9.11 -6.34
CA TYR A 143 -13.73 -9.69 -5.10
C TYR A 143 -15.12 -9.18 -4.71
N CYS A 144 -15.39 -7.88 -4.87
CA CYS A 144 -16.70 -7.30 -4.59
C CYS A 144 -17.77 -7.70 -5.61
N ASP A 145 -17.41 -7.80 -6.89
CA ASP A 145 -18.36 -8.16 -7.96
C ASP A 145 -18.86 -9.62 -7.82
N ARG A 146 -18.14 -10.47 -7.08
CA ARG A 146 -18.56 -11.84 -6.76
C ARG A 146 -19.49 -11.95 -5.55
N ASP A 147 -19.52 -10.96 -4.67
CA ASP A 147 -20.37 -10.95 -3.48
C ASP A 147 -20.88 -9.53 -3.18
N PRO A 148 -22.14 -9.22 -3.54
CA PRO A 148 -22.74 -7.89 -3.31
C PRO A 148 -22.72 -7.41 -1.86
N ARG A 149 -22.61 -8.32 -0.88
CA ARG A 149 -22.46 -7.94 0.53
C ARG A 149 -21.16 -7.17 0.75
N LEU A 150 -20.09 -7.53 0.05
CA LEU A 150 -18.79 -6.87 0.17
C LEU A 150 -18.77 -5.47 -0.44
N GLU A 151 -19.53 -5.24 -1.50
CA GLU A 151 -19.75 -3.90 -2.06
C GLU A 151 -20.32 -2.95 -1.00
N SER A 152 -21.27 -3.42 -0.19
CA SER A 152 -21.84 -2.62 0.91
C SER A 152 -20.85 -2.33 2.05
N MET A 153 -19.78 -3.13 2.19
CA MET A 153 -18.78 -2.96 3.26
C MET A 153 -17.73 -1.88 2.97
N ILE A 154 -17.43 -1.65 1.68
CA ILE A 154 -16.40 -0.73 1.20
C ILE A 154 -16.84 0.06 -0.07
N PRO A 155 -18.02 0.69 -0.07
CA PRO A 155 -18.62 1.24 -1.30
C PRO A 155 -17.79 2.41 -1.87
N VAL A 156 -17.24 3.25 -1.00
CA VAL A 156 -16.41 4.40 -1.40
C VAL A 156 -15.11 3.92 -2.04
N GLU A 157 -14.45 2.96 -1.41
CA GLU A 157 -13.21 2.38 -1.90
C GLU A 157 -13.42 1.60 -3.21
N LEU A 158 -14.51 0.85 -3.34
CA LEU A 158 -14.84 0.12 -4.56
C LEU A 158 -15.07 1.08 -5.72
N ASN A 159 -15.87 2.13 -5.53
CA ASN A 159 -16.08 3.16 -6.55
C ASN A 159 -14.75 3.81 -6.95
N THR A 160 -13.91 4.13 -5.97
CA THR A 160 -12.56 4.67 -6.23
C THR A 160 -11.70 3.70 -7.04
N CYS A 161 -11.77 2.38 -6.80
CA CYS A 161 -11.06 1.38 -7.60
C CYS A 161 -11.53 1.40 -9.06
N ARG A 162 -12.85 1.44 -9.29
CA ARG A 162 -13.44 1.47 -10.64
C ARG A 162 -12.96 2.71 -11.41
N GLU A 163 -13.04 3.90 -10.81
CA GLU A 163 -12.54 5.15 -11.39
C GLU A 163 -11.02 5.12 -11.68
N LEU A 164 -10.23 4.52 -10.77
CA LEU A 164 -8.78 4.39 -10.95
C LEU A 164 -8.40 3.39 -12.05
N LEU A 165 -9.19 2.34 -12.25
CA LEU A 165 -9.02 1.38 -13.35
C LEU A 165 -9.32 2.02 -14.69
N GLU A 166 -10.43 2.77 -14.79
CA GLU A 166 -10.82 3.50 -16.00
C GLU A 166 -9.76 4.53 -16.40
N SER A 167 -9.25 5.30 -15.44
CA SER A 167 -8.20 6.29 -15.70
C SER A 167 -6.80 5.69 -15.90
N ASN A 168 -6.58 4.39 -15.62
CA ASN A 168 -5.22 3.82 -15.68
C ASN A 168 -4.65 3.82 -17.11
N ALA A 169 -5.48 3.52 -18.12
CA ALA A 169 -5.03 3.49 -19.52
C ALA A 169 -4.52 4.86 -19.98
N SER A 170 -5.28 5.93 -19.71
CA SER A 170 -4.88 7.29 -20.08
C SER A 170 -3.60 7.74 -19.36
N ARG A 171 -3.41 7.34 -18.09
CA ARG A 171 -2.16 7.59 -17.33
C ARG A 171 -0.96 6.88 -17.94
N VAL A 172 -1.13 5.65 -18.41
CA VAL A 172 -0.07 4.91 -19.13
C VAL A 172 0.25 5.60 -20.45
N ASP A 173 -0.75 5.97 -21.24
CA ASP A 173 -0.54 6.66 -22.52
C ASP A 173 0.16 8.01 -22.37
N GLN A 174 -0.25 8.81 -21.38
CA GLN A 174 0.42 10.06 -21.05
C GLN A 174 1.89 9.84 -20.71
N LEU A 175 2.18 8.84 -19.87
CA LEU A 175 3.54 8.49 -19.49
C LEU A 175 4.37 8.05 -20.71
N LEU A 176 3.79 7.25 -21.60
CA LEU A 176 4.44 6.82 -22.84
C LEU A 176 4.77 7.98 -23.78
N LYS A 177 3.92 9.02 -23.83
CA LYS A 177 4.13 10.24 -24.63
C LYS A 177 5.13 11.24 -24.03
N THR A 178 5.52 11.09 -22.75
CA THR A 178 6.55 11.97 -22.16
C THR A 178 7.95 11.68 -22.75
N HIS A 179 8.63 12.74 -23.17
CA HIS A 179 10.01 12.74 -23.67
C HIS A 179 10.95 13.47 -22.70
N GLY A 180 12.17 12.96 -22.54
CA GLY A 180 13.19 13.56 -21.67
C GLY A 180 13.12 13.14 -20.19
N PRO A 181 14.06 13.62 -19.34
CA PRO A 181 14.12 13.30 -17.92
C PRO A 181 12.98 14.00 -17.17
N VAL A 182 11.86 13.31 -17.00
CA VAL A 182 10.72 13.78 -16.21
C VAL A 182 10.85 13.27 -14.78
N LYS A 183 10.76 14.19 -13.82
CA LYS A 183 10.56 13.85 -12.41
C LYS A 183 9.11 13.35 -12.26
N PHE A 184 8.88 12.03 -12.16
CA PHE A 184 7.52 11.44 -12.06
C PHE A 184 6.90 11.56 -10.65
N TYR A 185 7.25 12.64 -9.97
CA TYR A 185 6.73 13.03 -8.67
C TYR A 185 5.99 14.35 -8.83
N VAL A 186 4.68 14.24 -8.89
CA VAL A 186 3.70 15.33 -8.81
C VAL A 186 2.80 14.99 -7.62
#